data_AF-A0A1Y2SM42-F1
#
_entry.id   AF-A0A1Y2SM42-F1
#
_cell.length_a   1.000
_cell.length_b   1.000
_cell.length_c   1.000
_cell.angle_alpha   90.00
_cell.angle_beta   90.00
_cell.angle_gamma   90.00
#
_symmetry.space_group_name_H-M   'P 1'
#
loop_
_entity.id
_entity.type
_entity.pdbx_description
1 polymer ?
#
loop_
_entity_poly.entity_id
_entity_poly.type
_entity_poly.pdbx_seq_one_letter_code
_entity_poly.pdbx_strand_id
1 'polypeptide(L)' 'MHHCMGQELAKLEICTAIKKMVRLAPDLPLFHGVSPENLTWDEGIILRRPTPLPVRITRK' A
#
# COMPACT_ATOMS: atom_id res chain seq x y z
N MET A 1 -23.07 13.15 10.20
CA MET A 1 -21.89 12.62 10.91
C MET A 1 -21.90 11.11 10.78
N HIS A 2 -21.28 10.57 9.72
CA HIS A 2 -21.21 9.12 9.50
C HIS A 2 -19.77 8.69 9.72
N HIS A 3 -19.45 8.30 10.96
CA HIS A 3 -18.18 7.65 11.22
C HIS A 3 -18.16 6.30 10.49
N CYS A 4 -17.01 5.94 9.95
CA CYS A 4 -16.83 4.63 9.36
C CYS A 4 -17.00 3.58 10.47
N MET A 5 -18.09 2.82 10.41
CA MET A 5 -18.36 1.72 11.35
C MET A 5 -17.19 0.73 11.41
N GLY A 6 -16.47 0.55 10.30
CA GLY A 6 -15.30 -0.33 10.20
C GLY A 6 -13.96 0.29 10.57
N GLN A 7 -13.90 1.52 11.11
CA GLN A 7 -12.63 2.23 11.34
C GLN A 7 -11.62 1.46 12.19
N GLU A 8 -12.07 0.78 13.25
CA GLU A 8 -11.15 0.06 14.14
C GLU A 8 -10.64 -1.24 13.51
N LEU A 9 -11.49 -1.92 12.71
CA LEU A 9 -11.06 -3.07 11.94
C LEU A 9 -10.06 -2.68 10.85
N ALA A 10 -10.33 -1.60 10.12
CA ALA A 10 -9.42 -1.09 9.10
C ALA A 10 -8.05 -0.73 9.70
N LYS A 11 -8.01 -0.11 10.89
CA LYS A 11 -6.76 0.16 11.61
C LYS A 11 -6.00 -1.13 11.95
N LEU A 12 -6.70 -2.16 12.45
CA LEU A 12 -6.10 -3.45 12.77
C LEU A 12 -5.48 -4.10 11.53
N GLU A 13 -6.21 -4.12 10.42
CA GLU A 13 -5.76 -4.71 9.15
C GLU A 13 -4.53 -3.97 8.61
N ILE A 14 -4.59 -2.64 8.51
CA ILE A 14 -3.48 -1.81 8.03
C ILE A 14 -2.24 -2.01 8.89
N CYS A 15 -2.38 -1.94 10.21
CA CYS A 15 -1.25 -2.10 11.12
C CYS A 15 -0.64 -3.49 11.03
N THR A 16 -1.47 -4.53 10.93
CA THR A 16 -1.01 -5.92 10.85
C THR A 16 -0.31 -6.19 9.53
N ALA A 17 -0.91 -5.78 8.41
CA ALA A 17 -0.35 -5.94 7.08
C ALA A 17 0.99 -5.22 6.95
N ILE A 18 1.08 -3.95 7.31
CA ILE A 18 2.32 -3.16 7.22
C ILE A 18 3.42 -3.76 8.10
N LYS A 19 3.12 -4.08 9.37
CA LYS A 19 4.12 -4.69 10.27
C LYS A 19 4.64 -6.02 9.72
N LYS A 20 3.76 -6.85 9.16
CA LYS A 20 4.15 -8.13 8.59
C LYS A 20 4.99 -7.95 7.32
N MET A 21 4.62 -7.02 6.44
CA MET A 21 5.38 -6.69 5.22
C MET A 21 6.79 -6.21 5.56
N VAL A 22 6.93 -5.23 6.46
CA VAL A 22 8.25 -4.70 6.87
C VAL A 22 9.10 -5.78 7.53
N ARG A 23 8.51 -6.69 8.30
CA ARG A 23 9.26 -7.81 8.90
C ARG A 23 9.75 -8.82 7.87
N LEU A 24 8.94 -9.12 6.85
CA LEU A 24 9.26 -10.13 5.84
C LEU A 24 10.17 -9.60 4.72
N ALA A 25 10.03 -8.32 4.37
CA ALA A 25 10.77 -7.64 3.31
C ALA A 25 11.16 -6.22 3.77
N PRO A 26 12.17 -6.09 4.64
CA PRO A 26 12.56 -4.80 5.25
C PRO A 26 13.00 -3.77 4.21
N ASP A 27 13.59 -4.22 3.11
CA ASP A 27 14.12 -3.36 2.04
C ASP A 27 13.26 -3.42 0.77
N LEU A 28 11.94 -3.65 0.89
CA LEU A 28 11.03 -3.80 -0.26
C LEU A 28 11.04 -2.54 -1.15
N PRO A 29 11.73 -2.54 -2.30
CA PRO A 29 11.82 -1.37 -3.14
C PRO A 29 10.70 -1.36 -4.17
N LEU A 30 10.39 -0.17 -4.70
CA LEU A 30 9.68 -0.08 -5.97
C LEU A 30 10.48 -0.80 -7.06
N PHE A 31 9.78 -1.30 -8.08
CA PHE A 31 10.44 -1.92 -9.21
C PHE A 31 11.41 -0.95 -9.91
N HIS A 32 12.54 -1.46 -10.41
CA HIS A 32 13.61 -0.62 -10.96
C HIS A 32 13.10 0.24 -12.13
N GLY A 33 13.39 1.54 -12.10
CA GLY A 33 12.93 2.51 -13.09
C GLY A 33 11.54 3.10 -12.84
N VAL A 34 10.84 2.66 -11.79
CA VAL A 34 9.59 3.30 -11.35
C VAL A 34 9.92 4.38 -10.33
N SER A 35 9.73 5.64 -10.72
CA SER A 35 9.74 6.77 -9.80
C SER A 35 8.34 6.96 -9.20
N PRO A 36 8.18 7.38 -7.93
CA PRO A 36 6.87 7.57 -7.30
C PRO A 36 5.91 8.48 -8.10
N GLU A 37 6.45 9.50 -8.75
CA GLU A 37 5.71 10.44 -9.61
C GLU A 37 5.18 9.81 -10.90
N ASN A 38 5.74 8.66 -11.32
CA ASN A 38 5.35 7.94 -12.53
C ASN A 38 4.32 6.83 -12.25
N LEU A 39 3.86 6.69 -11.00
CA LEU A 39 2.81 5.74 -10.67
C LEU A 39 1.50 6.16 -11.34
N THR A 40 0.84 5.22 -12.01
CA THR A 40 -0.51 5.45 -12.52
C THR A 40 -1.49 5.41 -11.36
N TRP A 41 -2.16 6.53 -11.11
CA TRP A 41 -3.19 6.66 -10.09
C TRP A 41 -4.58 6.47 -10.70
N ASP A 42 -5.40 5.69 -10.00
CA ASP A 42 -6.84 5.71 -10.18
C ASP A 42 -7.36 6.93 -9.40
N GLU A 43 -7.69 7.99 -10.14
CA GLU A 43 -8.24 9.26 -9.62
C GLU A 43 -9.76 9.19 -9.41
N GLY A 44 -10.28 8.00 -9.10
CA GLY A 44 -11.69 7.78 -8.83
C GLY A 44 -12.28 8.81 -7.84
N ILE A 45 -13.58 9.11 -8.01
CA ILE A 45 -14.27 10.19 -7.29
C ILE A 45 -14.28 9.99 -5.77
N ILE A 46 -14.15 8.75 -5.29
CA ILE A 46 -14.31 8.37 -3.87
C ILE A 46 -13.00 7.88 -3.23
N LEU A 47 -12.14 7.19 -3.98
CA LEU A 47 -10.92 6.58 -3.46
C LEU A 47 -9.74 6.84 -4.38
N ARG A 48 -8.61 7.24 -3.80
CA ARG A 48 -7.32 7.34 -4.50
C ARG A 48 -6.48 6.11 -4.23
N ARG A 49 -5.94 5.51 -5.28
CA ARG A 49 -5.04 4.36 -5.19
C ARG A 49 -4.17 4.26 -6.44
N PRO A 50 -2.95 3.72 -6.34
CA PRO A 50 -2.22 3.27 -7.52
C PRO A 50 -3.01 2.16 -8.23
N THR A 51 -3.00 2.15 -9.57
CA THR A 51 -3.63 1.08 -10.35
C THR A 51 -2.82 -0.22 -10.20
N PRO A 52 -1.51 -0.20 -10.46
CA PRO A 52 -0.56 -1.14 -9.87
C PRO A 52 0.38 -0.45 -8.86
N LEU A 53 0.88 -1.20 -7.88
CA LEU A 53 2.02 -0.82 -7.06
C LEU A 53 3.19 -1.79 -7.33
N PRO A 54 4.04 -1.51 -8.33
CA PRO A 54 5.09 -2.43 -8.75
C PRO A 54 6.24 -2.44 -7.73
N VAL A 55 6.47 -3.59 -7.11
CA VAL A 55 7.54 -3.80 -6.13
C VAL A 55 8.45 -4.95 -6.54
N ARG A 56 9.70 -4.95 -6.07
CA ARG A 56 10.64 -6.05 -6.27
C ARG A 56 10.80 -6.86 -4.98
N ILE A 57 10.24 -8.06 -4.94
CA ILE A 57 10.46 -8.98 -3.81
C ILE A 57 11.82 -9.65 -4.00
N THR A 58 12.81 -9.27 -3.21
CA THR A 58 14.05 -10.03 -3.07
C THR A 58 13.80 -11.16 -2.07
N ARG A 59 13.57 -12.38 -2.57
CA ARG A 59 13.57 -13.56 -1.70
C ARG A 59 14.99 -13.76 -1.18
N LYS A 60 15.16 -13.78 0.14
CA LYS A 60 16.35 -14.37 0.77
C LYS A 60 16.25 -15.88 0.72
#